data_AF-A0A402ARR0-F1
#
_entry.id   AF-A0A402ARR0-F1
#
_cell.length_a   1.000
_cell.length_b   1.000
_cell.length_c   1.000
_cell.angle_alpha   90.00
_cell.angle_beta   90.00
_cell.angle_gamma   90.00
#
_symmetry.space_group_name_H-M   'P 1'
#
loop_
_entity.id
_entity.type
_entity.pdbx_description
1 polymer ?
#
loop_
_entity_poly.entity_id
_entity_poly.type
_entity_poly.pdbx_seq_one_letter_code
_entity_poly.pdbx_strand_id
1 'polypeptide(L)'
;MGMQPTARLMCNIEIAPENEHDADVAVIHEVGRELVSALQQNGYAVASVYKGKPGGGKLFYQVASGNVRLESNPAEASEIVEGLRLLLQAVSPIVHVLWLAGKKVLHAPASLRVCMALGDLELSLAPIDVEDEERIARLALSIQRQYLLPQLPSSQRITFSGRVAQSNYGRRAP
;
A
#
# COMPACT_ATOMS: atom_id res chain seq x y z
N MET A 1 30.60 1.59 19.17
CA MET A 1 29.16 1.84 19.00
C MET A 1 28.68 0.93 17.88
N GLY A 2 27.92 -0.12 18.20
CA GLY A 2 27.39 -1.03 17.19
C GLY A 2 26.33 -0.31 16.37
N MET A 3 26.49 -0.27 15.04
CA MET A 3 25.40 0.15 14.16
C MET A 3 24.28 -0.90 14.31
N GLN A 4 23.20 -0.54 15.01
CA GLN A 4 21.99 -1.35 14.98
C GLN A 4 21.56 -1.48 13.51
N PRO A 5 21.29 -2.70 13.02
CA PRO A 5 20.79 -2.87 11.66
C PRO A 5 19.49 -2.07 11.54
N THR A 6 19.50 -1.04 10.71
CA THR A 6 18.30 -0.25 10.44
C THR A 6 17.36 -1.17 9.69
N ALA A 7 16.32 -1.67 10.36
CA ALA A 7 15.34 -2.52 9.72
C ALA A 7 14.69 -1.73 8.58
N ARG A 8 14.93 -2.17 7.33
CA ARG A 8 14.35 -1.56 6.14
C ARG A 8 13.04 -2.24 5.84
N LEU A 9 11.95 -1.47 5.88
CA LEU A 9 10.69 -1.91 5.31
C LEU A 9 10.84 -1.98 3.79
N MET A 10 10.62 -3.16 3.22
CA MET A 10 10.45 -3.35 1.78
C MET A 10 9.04 -3.87 1.55
N CYS A 11 8.24 -3.17 0.76
CA CYS A 11 6.90 -3.59 0.37
C CYS A 11 6.71 -3.49 -1.14
N ASN A 12 5.73 -4.22 -1.66
CA ASN A 12 5.30 -4.09 -3.04
C ASN A 12 4.05 -3.21 -3.11
N ILE A 13 3.94 -2.43 -4.18
CA ILE A 13 2.74 -1.68 -4.50
C ILE A 13 2.32 -2.06 -5.91
N GLU A 14 1.05 -2.42 -6.05
CA GLU A 14 0.37 -2.68 -7.31
C GLU A 14 -0.69 -1.61 -7.53
N ILE A 15 -0.67 -0.95 -8.68
CA ILE A 15 -1.77 -0.09 -9.14
C ILE A 15 -2.43 -0.79 -10.31
N ALA A 16 -3.72 -1.06 -10.18
CA ALA A 16 -4.48 -1.85 -11.13
C ALA A 16 -5.91 -1.30 -11.27
N PRO A 17 -6.54 -1.49 -12.43
CA PRO A 17 -7.97 -1.22 -12.57
C PRO A 17 -8.77 -2.19 -11.69
N GLU A 18 -9.92 -1.76 -11.15
CA GLU A 18 -10.83 -2.69 -10.45
C GLU A 18 -11.45 -3.70 -11.41
N ASN A 19 -11.68 -3.29 -12.67
CA ASN A 19 -12.10 -4.15 -13.77
C ASN A 19 -11.12 -4.04 -14.95
N GLU A 20 -10.42 -5.13 -15.26
CA GLU A 20 -9.45 -5.19 -16.36
C GLU A 20 -10.06 -4.94 -17.74
N HIS A 21 -11.37 -5.19 -17.91
CA HIS A 21 -12.06 -5.03 -19.19
C HIS A 21 -12.45 -3.57 -19.49
N ASP A 22 -12.39 -2.69 -18.49
CA ASP A 22 -12.79 -1.27 -18.58
C ASP A 22 -11.68 -0.36 -18.03
N ALA A 23 -10.43 -0.80 -18.23
CA ALA A 23 -9.26 -0.15 -17.68
C ALA A 23 -8.88 1.10 -18.48
N ASP A 24 -9.00 2.27 -17.87
CA ASP A 24 -8.34 3.47 -18.39
C ASP A 24 -6.85 3.44 -18.02
N VAL A 25 -6.04 2.89 -18.94
CA VAL A 25 -4.60 2.75 -18.77
C VAL A 25 -3.92 4.10 -18.54
N ALA A 26 -4.42 5.19 -19.13
CA ALA A 26 -3.82 6.51 -18.94
C ALA A 26 -3.99 6.99 -17.49
N VAL A 27 -5.18 6.79 -16.91
CA VAL A 27 -5.46 7.08 -15.51
C VAL A 27 -4.60 6.22 -14.58
N ILE A 28 -4.44 4.93 -14.86
CA ILE A 28 -3.57 4.06 -14.05
C ILE A 28 -2.12 4.55 -14.07
N HIS A 29 -1.60 4.91 -15.24
CA HIS A 29 -0.26 5.48 -15.37
C HIS A 29 -0.11 6.81 -14.66
N GLU A 30 -1.14 7.65 -14.66
CA GLU A 30 -1.11 8.93 -13.97
C GLU A 30 -1.12 8.77 -12.44
N VAL A 31 -1.98 7.90 -11.89
CA VAL A 31 -1.94 7.51 -10.47
C VAL A 31 -0.57 6.97 -10.09
N GLY A 32 0.01 6.10 -10.92
CA GLY A 32 1.35 5.55 -10.70
C GLY A 32 2.44 6.64 -10.68
N ARG A 33 2.38 7.62 -11.58
CA ARG A 33 3.34 8.75 -11.59
C ARG A 33 3.22 9.62 -10.34
N GLU A 34 1.99 10.00 -9.96
CA GLU A 34 1.75 10.80 -8.76
C GLU A 34 2.22 10.07 -7.49
N LEU A 35 1.95 8.76 -7.41
CA LEU A 35 2.43 7.91 -6.32
C LEU A 35 3.96 7.90 -6.23
N VAL A 36 4.65 7.59 -7.33
CA VAL A 36 6.11 7.51 -7.36
C VAL A 36 6.72 8.85 -6.95
N SER A 37 6.22 9.95 -7.52
CA SER A 37 6.64 11.30 -7.19
C SER A 37 6.48 11.59 -5.69
N ALA A 38 5.31 11.28 -5.12
CA ALA A 38 5.04 11.50 -3.70
C ALA A 38 5.92 10.61 -2.80
N LEU A 39 6.12 9.33 -3.13
CA LEU A 39 7.00 8.44 -2.37
C LEU A 39 8.44 8.94 -2.37
N GLN A 40 8.96 9.36 -3.52
CA GLN A 40 10.32 9.91 -3.63
C GLN A 40 10.48 11.21 -2.82
N GLN A 41 9.49 12.10 -2.86
CA GLN A 41 9.47 13.32 -2.03
C GLN A 41 9.48 13.02 -0.54
N ASN A 42 8.88 11.89 -0.12
CA ASN A 42 8.87 11.43 1.27
C ASN A 42 10.09 10.55 1.63
N GLY A 43 11.12 10.49 0.76
CA GLY A 43 12.38 9.81 1.05
C GLY A 43 12.37 8.28 0.86
N TYR A 44 11.35 7.74 0.19
CA TYR A 44 11.31 6.33 -0.18
C TYR A 44 12.10 6.06 -1.46
N ALA A 45 12.83 4.95 -1.48
CA ALA A 45 13.45 4.43 -2.69
C ALA A 45 12.40 3.58 -3.43
N VAL A 46 12.11 3.94 -4.67
CA VAL A 46 11.11 3.25 -5.49
C VAL A 46 11.76 2.67 -6.73
N ALA A 47 11.54 1.38 -6.98
CA ALA A 47 11.96 0.68 -8.18
C ALA A 47 10.72 0.13 -8.90
N SER A 48 10.58 0.38 -10.20
CA SER A 48 9.56 -0.29 -11.01
C SER A 48 9.94 -1.75 -11.18
N VAL A 49 8.99 -2.66 -10.92
CA VAL A 49 9.19 -4.10 -11.10
C VAL A 49 8.36 -4.52 -12.29
N TYR A 50 8.99 -4.90 -13.39
CA TYR A 50 8.25 -5.42 -14.53
C TYR A 50 7.76 -6.85 -14.25
N LYS A 51 6.46 -7.02 -13.99
CA LYS A 51 5.81 -8.33 -13.83
C LYS A 51 4.72 -8.54 -14.90
N GLY A 52 5.10 -8.66 -16.17
CA GLY A 52 4.23 -9.26 -17.19
C GLY A 52 3.86 -8.41 -18.42
N LYS A 53 3.19 -9.09 -19.37
CA LYS A 53 3.05 -8.75 -20.80
C LYS A 53 2.63 -7.29 -21.08
N PRO A 54 3.16 -6.67 -22.15
CA PRO A 54 2.71 -5.36 -22.61
C PRO A 54 1.19 -5.40 -22.89
N GLY A 55 0.43 -4.50 -22.27
CA GLY A 55 -1.02 -4.34 -22.48
C GLY A 55 -1.91 -4.60 -21.26
N GLY A 56 -1.39 -5.15 -20.16
CA GLY A 56 -2.23 -5.55 -19.00
C GLY A 56 -2.73 -4.43 -18.08
N GLY A 57 -2.41 -3.16 -18.34
CA GLY A 57 -2.91 -2.02 -17.55
C GLY A 57 -2.51 -2.00 -16.06
N LYS A 58 -1.63 -2.91 -15.60
CA LYS A 58 -1.16 -3.01 -14.21
C LYS A 58 0.24 -2.44 -14.07
N LEU A 59 0.48 -1.73 -12.98
CA LEU A 59 1.78 -1.18 -12.62
C LEU A 59 2.24 -1.78 -11.29
N PHE A 60 3.48 -2.27 -11.26
CA PHE A 60 4.07 -2.85 -10.07
C PHE A 60 5.32 -2.07 -9.69
N TYR A 61 5.41 -1.73 -8.41
CA TYR A 61 6.51 -1.00 -7.81
C TYR A 61 6.99 -1.76 -6.58
N GLN A 62 8.30 -1.79 -6.37
CA GLN A 62 8.90 -2.15 -5.11
C GLN A 62 9.33 -0.87 -4.42
N VAL A 63 8.92 -0.73 -3.17
CA VAL A 63 9.18 0.44 -2.35
C VAL A 63 10.00 -0.01 -1.16
N ALA A 64 11.18 0.58 -1.03
CA ALA A 64 12.01 0.44 0.15
C ALA A 64 11.97 1.76 0.92
N SER A 65 11.75 1.67 2.23
CA SER A 65 12.09 2.74 3.16
C SER A 65 13.59 3.04 2.98
N GLY A 66 13.90 4.15 2.30
CA GLY A 66 15.28 4.59 2.12
C GLY A 66 15.90 4.99 3.45
N ASN A 67 15.10 5.55 4.36
CA ASN A 67 15.54 6.18 5.61
C ASN A 67 14.54 6.12 6.79
N VAL A 68 13.39 5.43 6.68
CA VAL A 68 12.45 5.30 7.82
C VAL A 68 13.05 4.32 8.82
N ARG A 69 13.50 4.86 9.96
CA ARG A 69 13.88 4.06 11.12
C ARG A 69 12.61 3.42 11.66
N LEU A 70 12.53 2.10 11.57
CA LEU A 70 11.62 1.35 12.41
C LEU A 70 12.18 1.39 13.83
N GLU A 71 11.39 1.86 14.80
CA GLU A 71 11.80 1.89 16.21
C GLU A 71 12.06 0.47 16.75
N SER A 72 11.41 -0.52 16.15
CA SER A 72 11.57 -1.94 16.42
C SER A 72 11.25 -2.76 15.17
N ASN A 73 11.88 -3.93 15.04
CA ASN A 73 11.61 -4.84 13.96
C ASN A 73 10.29 -5.59 14.25
N PRO A 74 9.24 -5.48 13.40
CA PRO A 74 7.98 -6.18 13.64
C PRO A 74 8.14 -7.70 13.83
N ALA A 75 9.15 -8.29 13.18
CA ALA A 75 9.43 -9.72 13.27
C ALA A 75 10.04 -10.15 14.62
N GLU A 76 10.53 -9.21 15.43
CA GLU A 76 11.10 -9.45 16.76
C GLU A 76 10.07 -9.24 17.88
N ALA A 77 8.85 -8.82 17.55
CA ALA A 77 7.77 -8.65 18.52
C ALA A 77 7.40 -10.01 19.14
N SER A 78 7.34 -10.06 20.48
CA SER A 78 6.96 -11.27 21.22
C SER A 78 5.48 -11.62 21.05
N GLU A 79 4.65 -10.64 20.71
CA GLU A 79 3.22 -10.80 20.51
C GLU A 79 2.82 -10.40 19.08
N ILE A 80 1.95 -11.20 18.45
CA ILE A 80 1.51 -10.98 17.07
C ILE A 80 0.77 -9.66 16.92
N VAL A 81 -0.06 -9.29 17.92
CA VAL A 81 -0.78 -8.01 17.92
C VAL A 81 0.20 -6.83 17.90
N GLU A 82 1.27 -6.91 18.68
CA GLU A 82 2.27 -5.86 18.74
C GLU A 82 3.04 -5.74 17.43
N GLY A 83 3.47 -6.85 16.84
CA GLY A 83 4.13 -6.77 15.54
C GLY A 83 3.18 -6.39 14.39
N LEU A 84 1.88 -6.70 14.48
CA LEU A 84 0.87 -6.16 13.54
C LEU A 84 0.75 -4.65 13.70
N ARG A 85 0.73 -4.14 14.93
CA ARG A 85 0.71 -2.70 15.24
C ARG A 85 1.92 -2.01 14.62
N LEU A 86 3.12 -2.53 14.86
CA LEU A 86 4.37 -2.00 14.31
C LEU A 86 4.40 -2.03 12.79
N LEU A 87 3.91 -3.11 12.17
CA LEU A 87 3.80 -3.23 10.73
C LEU A 87 2.82 -2.22 10.14
N LEU A 88 1.64 -2.08 10.73
CA LEU A 88 0.62 -1.11 10.31
C LEU A 88 1.11 0.34 10.48
N GLN A 89 1.81 0.65 11.57
CA GLN A 89 2.47 1.94 11.77
C GLN A 89 3.52 2.20 10.69
N ALA A 90 4.34 1.21 10.37
CA ALA A 90 5.39 1.33 9.36
C ALA A 90 4.84 1.60 7.95
N VAL A 91 3.68 1.04 7.61
CA VAL A 91 3.07 1.19 6.28
C VAL A 91 2.04 2.32 6.20
N SER A 92 1.56 2.85 7.33
CA SER A 92 0.57 3.94 7.36
C SER A 92 0.92 5.12 6.46
N PRO A 93 2.17 5.64 6.45
CA PRO A 93 2.54 6.73 5.56
C PRO A 93 2.42 6.37 4.08
N ILE A 94 2.71 5.12 3.71
CA ILE A 94 2.59 4.63 2.33
C ILE A 94 1.12 4.57 1.92
N VAL A 95 0.24 4.07 2.81
CA VAL A 95 -1.21 4.07 2.60
C VAL A 95 -1.74 5.49 2.40
N HIS A 96 -1.27 6.45 3.22
CA HIS A 96 -1.66 7.84 3.09
C HIS A 96 -1.22 8.45 1.75
N VAL A 97 0.03 8.22 1.35
CA VAL A 97 0.56 8.66 0.06
C VAL A 97 -0.24 8.07 -1.12
N LEU A 98 -0.60 6.79 -1.06
CA LEU A 98 -1.46 6.14 -2.05
C LEU A 98 -2.81 6.85 -2.21
N TRP A 99 -3.48 7.11 -1.09
CA TRP A 99 -4.78 7.81 -1.10
C TRP A 99 -4.67 9.23 -1.63
N LEU A 100 -3.63 9.98 -1.26
CA LEU A 100 -3.41 11.34 -1.77
C LEU A 100 -3.12 11.34 -3.28
N ALA A 101 -2.29 10.42 -3.76
CA ALA A 101 -2.02 10.26 -5.19
C ALA A 101 -3.30 9.91 -5.96
N GLY A 102 -4.09 8.97 -5.43
CA GLY A 102 -5.40 8.63 -5.99
C GLY A 102 -6.35 9.83 -6.05
N LYS A 103 -6.50 10.58 -4.95
CA LYS A 103 -7.40 11.74 -4.89
C LYS A 103 -7.02 12.89 -5.84
N LYS A 104 -5.73 13.05 -6.15
CA LYS A 104 -5.26 14.08 -7.10
C LYS A 104 -5.67 13.77 -8.53
N VAL A 105 -5.63 12.49 -8.90
CA VAL A 105 -5.85 12.04 -10.29
C VAL A 105 -7.31 11.64 -10.52
N LEU A 106 -7.93 11.00 -9.54
CA LEU A 106 -9.27 10.46 -9.65
C LEU A 106 -10.30 11.50 -9.23
N HIS A 107 -11.24 11.78 -10.13
CA HIS A 107 -12.42 12.58 -9.87
C HIS A 107 -13.64 11.69 -9.70
N ALA A 108 -14.62 12.12 -8.90
CA ALA A 108 -15.85 11.38 -8.71
C ALA A 108 -16.54 11.07 -10.06
N PRO A 109 -17.04 9.84 -10.28
CA PRO A 109 -17.20 8.76 -9.29
C PRO A 109 -15.99 7.82 -9.12
N ALA A 110 -14.87 8.05 -9.82
CA ALA A 110 -13.68 7.21 -9.70
C ALA A 110 -13.09 7.32 -8.28
N SER A 111 -12.68 6.19 -7.71
CA SER A 111 -12.07 6.13 -6.38
C SER A 111 -10.96 5.10 -6.34
N LEU A 112 -10.02 5.30 -5.41
CA LEU A 112 -8.94 4.36 -5.14
C LEU A 112 -9.32 3.53 -3.92
N ARG A 113 -9.41 2.20 -4.07
CA ARG A 113 -9.42 1.30 -2.91
C ARG A 113 -7.98 0.88 -2.61
N VAL A 114 -7.55 0.97 -1.36
CA VAL A 114 -6.27 0.47 -0.91
C VAL A 114 -6.48 -0.85 -0.17
N CYS A 115 -5.97 -1.94 -0.73
CA CYS A 115 -5.92 -3.22 -0.03
C CYS A 115 -4.48 -3.51 0.38
N MET A 116 -4.27 -4.04 1.58
CA MET A 116 -3.01 -4.56 2.06
C MET A 116 -3.08 -6.09 2.10
N ALA A 117 -2.26 -6.75 1.31
CA ALA A 117 -2.07 -8.19 1.42
C ALA A 117 -1.02 -8.52 2.49
N LEU A 118 -1.30 -9.49 3.36
CA LEU A 118 -0.43 -10.00 4.42
C LEU A 118 -0.27 -11.53 4.22
N GLY A 119 0.57 -11.92 3.26
CA GLY A 119 0.58 -13.31 2.79
C GLY A 119 -0.67 -13.61 1.99
N ASP A 120 -1.47 -14.60 2.40
CA ASP A 120 -2.73 -14.98 1.73
C ASP A 120 -3.94 -14.17 2.21
N LEU A 121 -3.75 -13.30 3.22
CA LEU A 121 -4.78 -12.45 3.77
C LEU A 121 -4.86 -11.11 3.03
N GLU A 122 -6.03 -10.71 2.53
CA GLU A 122 -6.26 -9.37 1.95
C GLU A 122 -7.09 -8.51 2.91
N LEU A 123 -6.60 -7.31 3.23
CA LEU A 123 -7.24 -6.36 4.13
C LEU A 123 -7.57 -5.07 3.38
N SER A 124 -8.85 -4.69 3.32
CA SER A 124 -9.23 -3.37 2.81
C SER A 124 -8.95 -2.31 3.87
N LEU A 125 -8.15 -1.30 3.52
CA LEU A 125 -7.77 -0.21 4.43
C LEU A 125 -8.44 1.10 4.00
N ALA A 126 -9.23 1.68 4.88
CA ALA A 126 -9.66 3.06 4.76
C ALA A 126 -8.56 4.00 5.32
N PRO A 127 -8.48 5.27 4.86
CA PRO A 127 -7.51 6.23 5.37
C PRO A 127 -7.59 6.39 6.89
N ILE A 128 -8.82 6.36 7.41
CA ILE A 128 -9.10 6.51 8.83
C ILE A 128 -8.52 5.35 9.65
N ASP A 129 -8.38 4.15 9.10
CA ASP A 129 -7.92 2.98 9.87
C ASP A 129 -6.45 3.08 10.31
N VAL A 130 -5.67 3.93 9.63
CA VAL A 130 -4.23 4.09 9.83
C VAL A 130 -3.81 5.51 10.20
N GLU A 131 -4.77 6.36 10.57
CA GLU A 131 -4.55 7.79 10.86
C GLU A 131 -3.86 8.04 12.20
N ASP A 132 -4.17 7.23 13.22
CA ASP A 132 -3.64 7.37 14.57
C ASP A 132 -3.32 6.01 15.22
N GLU A 133 -2.52 6.04 16.29
CA GLU A 133 -2.04 4.83 16.98
C GLU A 133 -3.17 4.01 17.62
N GLU A 134 -4.22 4.65 18.12
CA GLU A 134 -5.35 3.97 18.76
C GLU A 134 -6.14 3.15 17.71
N ARG A 135 -6.35 3.72 16.52
CA ARG A 135 -6.98 3.04 15.38
C ARG A 135 -6.12 1.91 14.85
N ILE A 136 -4.81 2.13 14.72
CA ILE A 136 -3.88 1.07 14.31
C ILE A 136 -3.91 -0.08 15.32
N ALA A 137 -3.91 0.20 16.63
CA ALA A 137 -4.02 -0.83 17.66
C ALA A 137 -5.36 -1.59 17.58
N ARG A 138 -6.48 -0.88 17.36
CA ARG A 138 -7.79 -1.52 17.16
C ARG A 138 -7.85 -2.39 15.92
N LEU A 139 -7.23 -1.94 14.82
CA LEU A 139 -7.14 -2.70 13.58
C LEU A 139 -6.30 -3.96 13.78
N ALA A 140 -5.12 -3.84 14.42
CA ALA A 140 -4.25 -4.98 14.75
C ALA A 140 -4.98 -6.05 15.59
N LEU A 141 -5.71 -5.61 16.62
CA LEU A 141 -6.54 -6.51 17.45
C LEU A 141 -7.65 -7.18 16.64
N SER A 142 -8.33 -6.42 15.77
CA SER A 142 -9.39 -6.94 14.91
C SER A 142 -8.86 -8.00 13.95
N ILE A 143 -7.71 -7.75 13.31
CA ILE A 143 -7.04 -8.71 12.43
C ILE A 143 -6.69 -9.98 13.20
N GLN A 144 -6.06 -9.86 14.37
CA GLN A 144 -5.67 -11.04 15.16
C GLN A 144 -6.88 -11.89 15.57
N ARG A 145 -7.98 -11.24 16.00
CA ARG A 145 -9.21 -11.93 16.41
C ARG A 145 -9.91 -12.61 15.25
N GLN A 146 -9.93 -11.97 14.09
CA GLN A 146 -10.65 -12.47 12.92
C GLN A 146 -9.91 -13.60 12.21
N TYR A 147 -8.58 -13.49 12.09
CA TYR A 147 -7.79 -14.38 11.24
C TYR A 147 -6.89 -15.34 11.99
N LEU A 148 -6.76 -15.20 13.32
CA LEU A 148 -5.97 -16.07 14.19
C LEU A 148 -4.58 -16.37 13.59
N LEU A 149 -3.87 -15.30 13.20
CA LEU A 149 -2.61 -15.43 12.50
C LEU A 149 -1.61 -16.25 13.35
N PRO A 150 -0.95 -17.27 12.77
CA PRO A 150 0.02 -18.09 13.50
C PRO A 150 1.37 -17.38 13.67
N GLN A 151 1.69 -16.44 12.79
CA GLN A 151 2.91 -15.64 12.81
C GLN A 151 2.73 -14.37 11.98
N LEU A 152 3.64 -13.41 12.15
CA LEU A 152 3.67 -12.21 11.34
C LEU A 152 4.20 -12.49 9.93
N PRO A 153 3.54 -11.96 8.88
CA PRO A 153 4.06 -12.05 7.53
C PRO A 153 5.27 -11.12 7.35
N SER A 154 6.25 -11.58 6.56
CA SER A 154 7.41 -10.76 6.21
C SER A 154 6.99 -9.53 5.41
N SER A 155 7.66 -8.39 5.62
CA SER A 155 7.40 -7.13 4.91
C SER A 155 7.38 -7.24 3.39
N GLN A 156 8.23 -8.10 2.81
CA GLN A 156 8.30 -8.37 1.37
C GLN A 156 7.00 -8.97 0.78
N ARG A 157 6.11 -9.49 1.63
CA ARG A 157 4.80 -10.02 1.25
C ARG A 157 3.68 -9.00 1.39
N ILE A 158 3.98 -7.79 1.88
CA ILE A 158 3.02 -6.70 1.94
C ILE A 158 2.85 -6.15 0.53
N THR A 159 1.64 -6.28 -0.01
CA THR A 159 1.27 -5.70 -1.30
C THR A 159 0.14 -4.71 -1.09
N PHE A 160 0.34 -3.46 -1.52
CA PHE A 160 -0.73 -2.49 -1.59
C PHE A 160 -1.36 -2.50 -2.96
N SER A 161 -2.65 -2.83 -3.08
CA SER A 161 -3.37 -2.68 -4.36
C SER A 161 -4.17 -1.38 -4.35
N GLY A 162 -3.87 -0.47 -5.27
CA GLY A 162 -4.71 0.68 -5.58
C GLY A 162 -5.68 0.33 -6.70
N ARG A 163 -6.96 0.08 -6.39
CA ARG A 163 -7.99 -0.26 -7.38
C ARG A 163 -8.75 0.99 -7.82
N VAL A 164 -8.66 1.33 -9.11
CA VAL A 164 -9.37 2.48 -9.69
C VAL A 164 -10.76 2.06 -10.16
N ALA A 165 -11.80 2.62 -9.53
CA ALA A 165 -13.18 2.51 -10.00
C ALA A 165 -13.42 3.42 -11.22
N GLN A 166 -14.37 3.06 -12.10
CA GLN A 166 -14.67 3.73 -13.37
C GLN A 166 -14.43 5.25 -13.40
N SER A 167 -13.56 5.69 -14.32
CA SER A 167 -13.42 7.09 -14.70
C SER A 167 -14.31 7.35 -15.92
N ASN A 168 -15.30 8.22 -15.80
CA ASN A 168 -16.12 8.65 -16.95
C ASN A 168 -15.36 9.65 -17.87
N TYR A 169 -14.05 9.82 -17.69
CA TYR A 169 -13.24 10.78 -18.45
C TYR A 169 -13.04 10.27 -19.89
N GLY A 170 -14.05 10.48 -20.74
CA GLY A 170 -14.01 10.05 -22.14
C GLY A 170 -15.37 9.81 -22.79
N ARG A 171 -16.47 9.71 -22.01
CA ARG A 171 -17.80 9.71 -22.62
C ARG A 171 -18.19 11.15 -23.00
N ARG A 172 -17.71 11.60 -24.16
CA ARG A 172 -18.50 12.52 -24.98
C ARG A 172 -19.73 11.77 -25.47
N ALA A 173 -20.83 11.99 -24.74
CA ALA A 173 -22.24 12.12 -25.14
C ALA A 173 -22.87 11.05 -26.08
N PRO A 174 -24.21 10.98 -26.07
CA PRO A 174 -24.96 11.50 -27.22
C PRO A 174 -25.54 12.88 -26.98
#